data_AF-A0A839P9S9-F1
#
_entry.id   AF-A0A839P9S9-F1
#
_cell.length_a   1.000
_cell.length_b   1.000
_cell.length_c   1.000
_cell.angle_alpha   90.00
_cell.angle_beta   90.00
_cell.angle_gamma   90.00
#
_symmetry.space_group_name_H-M   'P 1'
#
loop_
_entity.id
_entity.type
_entity.pdbx_description
1 polymer ?
#
loop_
_entity_poly.entity_id
_entity_poly.type
_entity_poly.pdbx_seq_one_letter_code
_entity_poly.pdbx_strand_id
1 'polypeptide(L)'
;MRFIHVEDGLRLRFPGRDGEFNEGVEIGILAVNLASGRGEFTLQLSSASLEQARTLATQMGYRVHVVRSDKAWAEVTFLTGRRRPKLTLIHTLGASSM
;
A
#
# COMPACT_ATOMS: atom_id res chain seq x y z
N MET A 1 -4.45 -6.93 -18.50
CA MET A 1 -4.29 -8.15 -17.70
C MET A 1 -3.37 -7.83 -16.53
N ARG A 2 -3.85 -7.89 -15.28
CA ARG A 2 -3.08 -7.54 -14.07
C ARG A 2 -2.62 -8.81 -13.33
N PHE A 3 -1.41 -8.75 -12.79
CA PHE A 3 -0.89 -9.74 -11.84
C PHE A 3 -1.26 -9.29 -10.43
N ILE A 4 -1.64 -10.23 -9.56
CA ILE A 4 -1.87 -9.93 -8.14
C ILE A 4 -0.59 -10.24 -7.37
N HIS A 5 -0.07 -9.24 -6.65
CA HIS A 5 1.13 -9.36 -5.85
C HIS A 5 0.75 -9.80 -4.43
N VAL A 6 1.14 -11.02 -4.05
CA VAL A 6 0.78 -11.62 -2.76
C VAL A 6 1.93 -11.50 -1.76
N GLU A 7 3.17 -11.67 -2.24
CA GLU A 7 4.42 -11.59 -1.48
C GLU A 7 5.57 -11.31 -2.47
N ASP A 8 6.75 -10.92 -1.97
CA ASP A 8 7.94 -10.74 -2.80
C ASP A 8 8.25 -12.02 -3.59
N GLY A 9 8.16 -11.92 -4.92
CA GLY A 9 8.42 -13.03 -5.85
C GLY A 9 7.23 -13.93 -6.16
N LEU A 10 6.10 -13.82 -5.45
CA LEU A 10 4.90 -14.63 -5.72
C LEU A 10 3.81 -13.81 -6.41
N ARG A 11 3.59 -14.10 -7.70
CA ARG A 11 2.51 -13.53 -8.52
C ARG A 11 1.49 -14.59 -8.85
N LEU A 12 0.24 -14.37 -8.45
CA LEU A 12 -0.87 -15.25 -8.82
C LEU A 12 -1.60 -14.69 -10.04
N ARG A 13 -1.94 -15.59 -10.97
CA ARG A 13 -2.78 -15.30 -12.13
C ARG A 13 -4.02 -16.17 -12.07
N PHE A 14 -5.19 -15.55 -12.14
CA PHE A 14 -6.47 -16.24 -12.21
C PHE A 14 -7.01 -16.19 -13.65
N PRO A 15 -6.95 -17.29 -14.42
CA PRO A 15 -7.49 -17.33 -15.78
C PRO A 15 -9.02 -17.24 -15.78
N GLY A 16 -9.59 -16.48 -16.73
CA GLY A 16 -11.04 -16.41 -16.96
C GLY A 16 -11.82 -15.48 -16.03
N ARG A 17 -11.17 -14.49 -15.40
CA ARG A 17 -11.83 -13.58 -14.44
C ARG A 17 -11.70 -12.11 -14.85
N ASP A 18 -12.74 -11.34 -14.54
CA ASP A 18 -12.94 -9.94 -14.93
C ASP A 18 -12.23 -8.95 -13.98
N GLY A 19 -12.43 -7.65 -14.21
CA GLY A 19 -11.87 -6.59 -13.38
C GLY A 19 -12.31 -6.69 -11.92
N GLU A 20 -13.62 -6.85 -11.69
CA GLU A 20 -14.23 -6.90 -10.36
C GLU A 20 -13.66 -8.05 -9.51
N PHE A 21 -13.43 -9.22 -10.12
CA PHE A 21 -12.82 -10.32 -9.40
C PHE A 21 -11.42 -9.98 -8.86
N ASN A 22 -10.58 -9.34 -9.69
CA ASN A 22 -9.21 -9.00 -9.28
C ASN A 22 -9.22 -8.01 -8.13
N GLU A 23 -10.12 -7.01 -8.18
CA GLU A 23 -10.33 -6.05 -7.10
C GLU A 23 -10.76 -6.74 -5.81
N GLY A 24 -11.69 -7.69 -5.89
CA GLY A 24 -12.13 -8.49 -4.74
C GLY A 24 -11.00 -9.29 -4.08
N VAL A 25 -10.10 -9.89 -4.87
CA VAL A 25 -8.94 -10.62 -4.34
C VAL A 25 -7.92 -9.67 -3.71
N GLU A 26 -7.62 -8.53 -4.34
CA GLU A 26 -6.72 -7.52 -3.78
C GLU A 26 -7.20 -7.03 -2.41
N ILE A 27 -8.50 -6.75 -2.28
CA ILE A 27 -9.11 -6.34 -1.02
C ILE A 27 -9.11 -7.48 0.00
N GLY A 28 -9.32 -8.73 -0.43
CA GLY A 28 -9.21 -9.90 0.44
C GLY A 28 -7.80 -10.07 1.03
N ILE A 29 -6.77 -9.92 0.21
CA ILE A 29 -5.36 -9.98 0.65
C ILE A 29 -5.06 -8.82 1.62
N LEU A 30 -5.54 -7.61 1.33
CA LEU A 30 -5.41 -6.48 2.23
C LEU A 30 -6.06 -6.76 3.59
N ALA A 31 -7.29 -7.28 3.61
CA ALA A 31 -8.00 -7.61 4.84
C ALA A 31 -7.21 -8.59 5.72
N VAL A 32 -6.61 -9.62 5.12
CA VAL A 32 -5.75 -10.58 5.83
C VAL A 32 -4.51 -9.89 6.42
N ASN A 33 -3.86 -9.00 5.65
CA ASN A 33 -2.70 -8.26 6.14
C ASN A 33 -3.05 -7.32 7.30
N LEU A 34 -4.17 -6.59 7.22
CA LEU A 34 -4.65 -5.74 8.30
C LEU A 34 -5.01 -6.56 9.55
N ALA A 35 -5.70 -7.70 9.37
CA ALA A 35 -6.08 -8.59 10.45
C ALA A 35 -4.88 -9.26 11.14
N SER A 36 -3.75 -9.42 10.43
CA SER A 36 -2.51 -9.93 11.03
C SER A 36 -1.89 -8.99 12.07
N GLY A 37 -2.32 -7.73 12.15
CA GLY A 37 -1.84 -6.76 13.12
C GLY A 37 -0.41 -6.25 12.87
N ARG A 38 0.15 -6.47 11.68
CA ARG A 38 1.47 -5.94 11.29
C ARG A 38 1.48 -4.42 11.42
N GLY A 39 2.50 -3.87 12.08
CA GLY A 39 2.58 -2.42 12.34
C GLY A 39 2.75 -1.55 11.09
N GLU A 40 3.38 -2.10 10.05
CA GLU A 40 3.58 -1.46 8.76
C GLU A 40 3.70 -2.53 7.67
N PHE A 41 3.12 -2.27 6.50
CA PHE A 41 3.38 -3.04 5.30
C PHE A 41 3.03 -2.22 4.06
N THR A 42 3.60 -2.59 2.91
CA THR A 42 3.34 -1.96 1.61
C THR A 42 2.72 -2.98 0.67
N LEU A 43 1.68 -2.58 -0.06
CA LEU A 43 1.06 -3.37 -1.12
C LEU A 43 0.95 -2.55 -2.39
N GLN A 44 1.02 -3.24 -3.52
CA GLN A 44 0.65 -2.69 -4.81
C GLN A 44 -0.81 -3.07 -5.11
N LEU A 45 -1.64 -2.07 -5.36
CA LEU A 45 -3.08 -2.22 -5.61
C LEU A 45 -3.44 -1.61 -6.96
N SER A 46 -4.54 -2.08 -7.55
CA SER A 46 -5.23 -1.37 -8.60
C SER A 46 -5.64 0.02 -8.14
N SER A 47 -5.48 1.04 -8.99
CA SER A 47 -5.99 2.39 -8.70
C SER A 47 -7.52 2.40 -8.48
N ALA A 48 -8.26 1.44 -9.05
CA ALA A 48 -9.70 1.30 -8.85
C ALA A 48 -10.05 0.81 -7.42
N SER A 49 -9.17 0.04 -6.79
CA SER A 49 -9.39 -0.52 -5.44
C SER A 49 -8.90 0.40 -4.32
N LEU A 50 -8.28 1.54 -4.66
CA LEU A 50 -7.62 2.42 -3.69
C LEU A 50 -8.58 3.02 -2.66
N GLU A 51 -9.75 3.48 -3.09
CA GLU A 51 -10.75 4.05 -2.17
C GLU A 51 -11.32 2.99 -1.23
N GLN A 52 -11.65 1.81 -1.75
CA GLN A 52 -12.11 0.69 -0.93
C GLN A 52 -11.04 0.24 0.08
N ALA A 53 -9.79 0.16 -0.36
CA ALA A 53 -8.65 -0.14 0.51
C ALA A 53 -8.48 0.92 1.62
N ARG A 54 -8.67 2.20 1.29
CA ARG A 54 -8.63 3.30 2.26
C ARG A 54 -9.73 3.16 3.31
N THR A 55 -10.97 2.89 2.88
CA THR A 55 -12.10 2.68 3.80
C THR A 55 -11.84 1.52 4.74
N LEU A 56 -11.45 0.35 4.20
CA LEU A 56 -11.18 -0.85 4.99
C LEU A 56 -10.06 -0.62 6.01
N ALA A 57 -8.92 -0.09 5.57
CA ALA A 57 -7.78 0.18 6.44
C ALA A 57 -8.14 1.17 7.57
N THR A 58 -8.89 2.23 7.26
CA THR A 58 -9.32 3.23 8.25
C THR A 58 -10.22 2.60 9.30
N GLN A 59 -11.19 1.78 8.89
CA GLN A 59 -12.07 1.05 9.81
C GLN A 59 -11.31 0.09 10.73
N MET A 60 -10.19 -0.47 10.26
CA MET A 60 -9.31 -1.34 11.04
C MET A 60 -8.23 -0.59 11.83
N GLY A 61 -8.28 0.75 11.88
CA GLY A 61 -7.35 1.57 12.67
C GLY A 61 -5.99 1.81 12.03
N TYR A 62 -5.87 1.59 10.72
CA TYR A 62 -4.66 1.88 9.95
C TYR A 62 -4.76 3.23 9.24
N ARG A 63 -3.61 3.89 9.09
CA ARG A 63 -3.40 5.04 8.23
C ARG A 63 -2.88 4.57 6.88
N VAL A 64 -3.24 5.28 5.83
CA VAL A 64 -2.93 4.92 4.45
C VAL A 64 -2.11 6.03 3.79
N HIS A 65 -0.93 5.68 3.30
CA HIS A 65 -0.02 6.57 2.60
C HIS A 65 0.25 6.05 1.19
N VAL A 66 -0.10 6.84 0.17
CA VAL A 66 0.21 6.48 -1.23
C VAL A 66 1.63 6.93 -1.53
N VAL A 67 2.53 5.97 -1.78
CA VAL A 67 3.95 6.24 -2.05
C VAL A 67 4.15 6.69 -3.49
N ARG A 68 3.50 5.99 -4.41
CA ARG A 68 3.44 6.33 -5.83
C ARG A 68 2.14 5.80 -6.43
N SER A 69 1.64 6.48 -7.43
CA SER A 69 0.43 6.06 -8.15
C SER A 69 0.49 6.49 -9.60
N ASP A 70 -0.08 5.67 -10.47
CA ASP A 70 -0.41 6.02 -11.84
C ASP A 70 -1.90 5.72 -12.13
N LYS A 71 -2.30 5.76 -13.42
CA LYS A 71 -3.68 5.51 -13.84
C LYS A 71 -4.13 4.07 -13.60
N ALA A 72 -3.21 3.12 -13.47
CA ALA A 72 -3.48 1.71 -13.34
C ALA A 72 -3.17 1.18 -11.93
N TRP A 73 -2.11 1.60 -11.26
CA TRP A 73 -1.79 1.04 -9.95
C TRP A 73 -1.29 2.10 -8.99
N ALA A 74 -1.40 1.77 -7.70
CA ALA A 74 -0.86 2.54 -6.61
C ALA A 74 -0.05 1.62 -5.70
N GLU A 75 1.12 2.08 -5.29
CA GLU A 75 1.87 1.49 -4.18
C GLU A 75 1.51 2.24 -2.90
N VAL A 76 1.02 1.48 -1.93
CA VAL A 76 0.35 2.00 -0.76
C VAL A 76 0.96 1.38 0.48
N THR A 77 1.38 2.25 1.40
CA THR A 77 1.88 1.87 2.71
C THR A 77 0.78 2.03 3.75
N PHE A 78 0.54 0.96 4.50
CA PHE A 78 -0.43 0.88 5.59
C PHE A 78 0.30 0.87 6.92
N LEU A 79 -0.14 1.70 7.87
CA LEU A 79 0.55 1.96 9.12
C LEU A 79 -0.43 1.94 10.30
N THR A 80 -0.10 1.23 11.38
CA THR A 80 -0.87 1.29 12.63
C THR A 80 0.03 1.53 13.84
N GLY A 81 -0.59 1.96 14.95
CA GLY A 81 0.10 2.26 16.21
C GLY A 81 0.77 3.63 16.28
N ARG A 82 1.36 3.92 17.45
CA ARG A 82 2.16 5.13 17.69
C ARG A 82 3.62 4.85 17.38
N ARG A 83 4.10 5.27 16.21
CA ARG A 83 5.53 5.21 15.87
C ARG A 83 6.20 6.55 16.11
N ARG A 84 7.37 6.54 16.75
CA ARG A 84 8.26 7.71 16.78
C ARG A 84 8.80 7.92 15.35
N PRO A 85 8.60 9.09 14.73
CA PRO A 85 9.15 9.35 13.40
C PRO A 85 10.68 9.20 13.44
N LYS A 86 11.23 8.47 12.47
CA LYS A 86 12.68 8.41 12.24
C LYS A 86 13.10 9.66 11.49
N LEU A 87 13.37 10.73 12.23
CA LEU A 87 13.89 11.96 11.66
C LEU A 87 15.37 11.79 11.35
N THR A 88 15.78 12.17 10.14
CA THR A 88 17.19 12.27 9.77
C THR A 88 17.55 13.75 9.78
N LEU A 89 18.52 14.13 10.61
CA LEU A 89 19.02 15.50 10.66
C LEU A 89 19.88 15.76 9.41
N ILE A 90 19.45 16.69 8.56
CA ILE A 90 20.23 17.14 7.41
C ILE A 90 21.03 18.38 7.85
N HIS A 91 22.36 18.23 7.93
CA HIS A 91 23.25 19.38 8.06
C HIS A 91 23.46 19.98 6.67
N THR A 92 22.74 21.05 6.34
CA THR A 92 23.13 21.90 5.22
C THR A 92 24.40 22.66 5.61
N LEU A 93 25.56 22.14 5.21
CA LEU A 93 26.80 22.92 5.22
C LEU A 93 26.72 23.93 4.06
N GLY A 94 27.06 25.18 4.37
CA GLY A 94 26.62 26.36 3.63
C GLY A 94 27.23 26.54 2.24
N ALA A 95 26.54 27.38 1.47
CA ALA A 95 27.16 28.22 0.46
C ALA A 95 26.99 29.67 0.90
N SER A 96 27.80 30.08 1.88
CA SER A 96 28.27 31.47 1.93
C SER A 96 29.33 31.58 0.84
N SER A 97 28.97 32.16 -0.29
CA SER A 97 29.92 32.68 -1.26
C SER A 97 29.71 34.17 -1.33
N MET A 98 30.74 34.90 -0.92
CA MET A 98 30.99 36.31 -1.25
C MET A 98 30.89 36.57 -2.75
#